data_AF-A0A5S4T872-F1
#
_entry.id   AF-A0A5S4T872-F1
#
_cell.length_a   1.000
_cell.length_b   1.000
_cell.length_c   1.000
_cell.angle_alpha   90.00
_cell.angle_beta   90.00
_cell.angle_gamma   90.00
#
_symmetry.space_group_name_H-M   'P 1'
#
loop_
_entity.id
_entity.type
_entity.pdbx_description
1 polymer ?
#
loop_
_entity_poly.entity_id
_entity_poly.type
_entity_poly.pdbx_seq_one_letter_code
_entity_poly.pdbx_strand_id
1 'polypeptide(L)'
;MGDLLEKRGARIVYLALKQEVEIQVAALVYSLPMLGGLHMELNSGPIYTQQDALPVFYAELKEYAKQNGVLELLVNPYETYQTFDSEGNPIDTEKKSIIQGLTDLGYQFDGLTRGYPGGEPDWLYYKDLTE
;
A
#
# COMPACT_ATOMS: atom_id res chain seq x y z
N MET A 1 -2.31 9.90 -11.88
CA MET A 1 -1.10 9.31 -11.29
C MET A 1 -0.43 8.33 -12.25
N GLY A 2 -1.13 7.30 -12.74
CA GLY A 2 -0.61 6.33 -13.73
C GLY A 2 0.14 6.96 -14.91
N ASP A 3 -0.49 7.87 -15.66
CA ASP A 3 0.12 8.51 -16.83
C ASP A 3 1.46 9.21 -16.54
N LEU A 4 1.63 9.77 -15.33
CA LEU A 4 2.87 10.43 -14.93
C LEU A 4 3.97 9.42 -14.62
N LEU A 5 3.61 8.30 -13.99
CA LEU A 5 4.53 7.20 -13.69
C LEU A 5 4.96 6.49 -14.97
N GLU A 6 4.06 6.28 -15.94
CA GLU A 6 4.41 5.73 -17.26
C GLU A 6 5.41 6.60 -18.01
N LYS A 7 5.22 7.93 -17.99
CA LYS A 7 6.19 8.87 -18.58
C LYS A 7 7.56 8.82 -17.93
N ARG A 8 7.66 8.29 -16.71
CA ARG A 8 8.92 8.06 -15.97
C ARG A 8 9.47 6.64 -16.17
N GLY A 9 8.86 5.84 -17.05
CA GLY A 9 9.32 4.50 -17.42
C GLY A 9 8.72 3.37 -16.57
N ALA A 10 7.74 3.66 -15.71
CA ALA A 10 7.04 2.62 -14.96
C ALA A 10 6.03 1.87 -15.84
N ARG A 11 5.88 0.58 -15.63
CA ARG A 11 4.75 -0.21 -16.12
C ARG A 11 3.61 -0.10 -15.13
N ILE A 12 2.43 0.33 -15.57
CA ILE A 12 1.24 0.47 -14.73
C ILE A 12 0.30 -0.70 -14.94
N VAL A 13 -0.25 -1.23 -13.84
CA VAL A 13 -1.30 -2.24 -13.86
C VAL A 13 -2.40 -1.85 -12.89
N TYR A 14 -3.64 -1.88 -13.36
CA TYR A 14 -4.83 -1.75 -12.54
C TYR A 14 -5.32 -3.14 -12.15
N LEU A 15 -5.33 -3.43 -10.86
CA LEU A 15 -5.78 -4.70 -10.29
C LEU A 15 -7.13 -4.51 -9.61
N ALA A 16 -7.95 -5.55 -9.64
CA ALA A 16 -9.22 -5.55 -8.91
C ALA A 16 -9.54 -6.97 -8.41
N LEU A 17 -9.97 -7.06 -7.14
CA LEU A 17 -10.63 -8.25 -6.62
C LEU A 17 -12.13 -8.07 -6.79
N LYS A 18 -12.75 -8.98 -7.55
CA LYS A 18 -14.18 -8.97 -7.82
C LYS A 18 -14.85 -10.16 -7.16
N GLN A 19 -16.00 -9.93 -6.52
CA GLN A 19 -16.91 -10.99 -6.12
C GLN A 19 -18.19 -10.83 -6.95
N GLU A 20 -18.49 -11.85 -7.75
CA GLU A 20 -19.54 -11.82 -8.77
C GLU A 20 -19.37 -10.64 -9.76
N VAL A 21 -20.14 -9.56 -9.57
CA VAL A 21 -20.15 -8.37 -10.43
C VAL A 21 -19.54 -7.16 -9.71
N GLU A 22 -19.41 -7.20 -8.38
CA GLU A 22 -18.93 -6.09 -7.57
C GLU A 22 -17.41 -6.09 -7.44
N ILE A 23 -16.79 -4.91 -7.60
CA ILE A 23 -15.38 -4.70 -7.27
C ILE A 23 -15.28 -4.43 -5.77
N GLN A 24 -14.65 -5.33 -5.03
CA GLN A 24 -14.48 -5.19 -3.58
C GLN A 24 -13.19 -4.46 -3.23
N VAL A 25 -12.15 -4.67 -4.03
CA VAL A 25 -10.84 -4.04 -3.86
C VAL A 25 -10.32 -3.63 -5.23
N ALA A 26 -9.76 -2.43 -5.34
CA ALA A 26 -9.09 -1.95 -6.53
C ALA A 26 -7.75 -1.31 -6.17
N ALA A 27 -6.74 -1.51 -7.01
CA ALA A 27 -5.42 -0.94 -6.81
C ALA A 27 -4.78 -0.53 -8.14
N LEU A 28 -3.91 0.47 -8.07
CA LEU A 28 -2.88 0.71 -9.07
C LEU A 28 -1.58 0.18 -8.49
N VAL A 29 -0.92 -0.71 -9.22
CA VAL A 29 0.47 -1.07 -8.96
C VAL A 29 1.34 -0.56 -10.10
N TYR A 30 2.55 -0.16 -9.77
CA TYR A 30 3.53 0.20 -10.78
C TYR A 30 4.77 -0.66 -10.63
N SER A 31 5.50 -0.84 -11.72
CA SER A 31 6.76 -1.59 -11.70
C SER A 31 7.86 -0.91 -12.48
N LEU A 32 9.07 -1.00 -11.96
CA LEU A 32 10.29 -0.51 -12.60
C LEU A 32 11.26 -1.66 -12.83
N PRO A 33 12.02 -1.68 -13.94
CA PRO A 33 13.05 -2.68 -14.14
C PRO A 33 14.18 -2.49 -13.13
N MET A 34 14.66 -3.60 -12.57
CA MET A 34 15.88 -3.67 -11.77
C MET A 34 16.76 -4.82 -12.26
N LEU A 35 18.01 -4.90 -11.76
CA LEU A 35 18.89 -6.00 -12.15
C LEU A 35 18.30 -7.35 -11.71
N GLY A 36 17.91 -8.18 -12.68
CA GLY A 36 17.39 -9.53 -12.43
C GLY A 36 15.87 -9.66 -12.36
N GLY A 37 15.10 -8.57 -12.46
CA GLY A 37 13.63 -8.63 -12.45
C GLY A 37 12.98 -7.26 -12.28
N LEU A 38 11.82 -7.24 -11.61
CA LEU A 38 11.04 -6.02 -11.40
C LEU A 38 11.00 -5.61 -9.93
N HIS A 39 11.06 -4.29 -9.70
CA HIS A 39 10.55 -3.65 -8.50
C HIS A 39 9.07 -3.38 -8.70
N MET A 40 8.20 -3.78 -7.77
CA MET A 40 6.78 -3.46 -7.83
C MET A 40 6.34 -2.75 -6.57
N GLU A 41 5.53 -1.71 -6.73
CA GLU A 41 4.94 -1.01 -5.60
C GLU A 41 3.43 -0.90 -5.73
N LEU A 42 2.76 -1.19 -4.62
CA LEU A 42 1.43 -0.70 -4.31
C LEU A 42 1.60 0.50 -3.37
N ASN A 43 1.39 1.70 -3.91
CA ASN A 43 1.58 2.94 -3.17
C ASN A 43 0.24 3.62 -2.89
N SER A 44 -0.03 3.94 -1.61
CA SER A 44 -1.23 4.65 -1.17
C SER A 44 -2.55 3.97 -1.63
N GLY A 45 -2.62 2.65 -1.51
CA GLY A 45 -3.78 1.82 -1.85
C GLY A 45 -3.82 0.53 -1.02
N PRO A 46 -4.57 -0.51 -1.39
CA PRO A 46 -5.68 -0.45 -2.33
C PRO A 46 -6.85 0.38 -1.77
N ILE A 47 -7.81 0.71 -2.62
CA ILE A 47 -9.13 1.17 -2.18
C ILE A 47 -10.09 -0.01 -2.09
N TYR A 48 -11.00 0.00 -1.12
CA TYR A 48 -11.92 -1.11 -0.89
C TYR A 48 -13.32 -0.65 -0.50
N THR A 49 -14.32 -1.45 -0.88
CA THR A 49 -15.70 -1.37 -0.35
C THR A 49 -15.93 -2.40 0.75
N GLN A 50 -15.14 -3.49 0.77
CA GLN A 50 -15.21 -4.57 1.75
C GLN A 50 -13.83 -4.80 2.38
N GLN A 51 -13.66 -4.37 3.62
CA GLN A 51 -12.37 -4.48 4.32
C GLN A 51 -11.92 -5.93 4.51
N ASP A 52 -12.87 -6.85 4.72
CA ASP A 52 -12.60 -8.27 4.91
C ASP A 52 -12.06 -8.96 3.64
N ALA A 53 -12.13 -8.30 2.48
CA ALA A 53 -11.54 -8.77 1.24
C ALA A 53 -10.04 -8.46 1.12
N LEU A 54 -9.49 -7.58 1.97
CA LEU A 54 -8.08 -7.16 1.93
C LEU A 54 -7.08 -8.32 2.13
N PRO A 55 -7.26 -9.25 3.09
CA PRO A 55 -6.32 -10.36 3.26
C PRO A 55 -6.21 -11.23 1.99
N VAL A 56 -7.34 -11.47 1.32
CA VAL A 56 -7.37 -12.20 0.04
C VAL A 56 -6.65 -11.40 -1.04
N PHE A 57 -6.94 -10.11 -1.16
CA PHE A 57 -6.27 -9.25 -2.14
C PHE A 57 -4.75 -9.22 -1.96
N TYR A 58 -4.24 -9.06 -0.74
CA TYR A 58 -2.80 -9.03 -0.48
C TYR A 58 -2.13 -10.38 -0.73
N ALA A 59 -2.79 -11.49 -0.40
CA ALA A 59 -2.29 -12.83 -0.72
C ALA A 59 -2.14 -13.01 -2.24
N GLU A 60 -3.17 -12.66 -3.01
CA GLU A 60 -3.17 -12.75 -4.47
C GLU A 60 -2.20 -11.75 -5.12
N LEU A 61 -2.01 -10.57 -4.55
CA LEU A 61 -1.03 -9.59 -5.02
C LEU A 61 0.40 -10.16 -4.95
N LYS A 62 0.72 -10.87 -3.87
CA LYS A 62 2.01 -11.55 -3.71
C LYS A 62 2.23 -12.64 -4.76
N GLU A 63 1.20 -13.44 -5.05
CA GLU A 63 1.27 -14.45 -6.11
C GLU A 63 1.36 -13.83 -7.51
N TYR A 64 0.60 -12.76 -7.76
CA TYR A 64 0.68 -11.98 -8.99
C TYR A 64 2.11 -11.45 -9.21
N ALA A 65 2.73 -10.86 -8.19
CA ALA A 65 4.08 -10.34 -8.25
C ALA A 65 5.09 -11.45 -8.64
N LYS A 66 5.03 -12.62 -7.99
CA LYS A 66 5.89 -13.77 -8.31
C LYS A 66 5.74 -14.22 -9.77
N GLN A 67 4.50 -14.38 -10.24
CA GLN A 67 4.21 -14.81 -11.61
C GLN A 67 4.72 -13.82 -12.67
N ASN A 68 4.90 -12.55 -12.29
CA ASN A 68 5.37 -11.48 -13.18
C ASN A 68 6.87 -11.17 -13.03
N GLY A 69 7.64 -12.02 -12.33
CA GLY A 69 9.10 -11.85 -12.20
C GLY A 69 9.50 -10.65 -11.32
N VAL A 70 8.65 -10.28 -10.37
CA VAL A 70 8.95 -9.26 -9.36
C VAL A 70 9.91 -9.84 -8.34
N LEU A 71 11.02 -9.13 -8.09
CA LEU A 71 12.00 -9.47 -7.06
C LEU A 71 11.63 -8.86 -5.71
N GLU A 72 11.07 -7.65 -5.74
CA GLU A 72 10.66 -6.90 -4.56
C GLU A 72 9.27 -6.31 -4.77
N LEU A 73 8.35 -6.63 -3.85
CA LEU A 73 7.02 -6.06 -3.79
C LEU A 73 6.94 -5.20 -2.52
N LEU A 74 6.87 -3.89 -2.69
CA LEU A 74 6.60 -2.95 -1.61
C LEU A 74 5.10 -2.64 -1.55
N VAL A 75 4.55 -2.66 -0.35
CA VAL A 75 3.14 -2.36 -0.09
C VAL A 75 3.07 -1.26 0.95
N ASN A 76 2.58 -0.09 0.55
CA ASN A 76 2.37 1.07 1.41
C ASN A 76 0.86 1.36 1.49
N PRO A 77 0.14 0.74 2.44
CA PRO A 77 -1.30 0.94 2.55
C PRO A 77 -1.68 2.36 2.92
N TYR A 78 -2.78 2.88 2.37
CA TYR A 78 -3.34 4.17 2.81
C TYR A 78 -4.19 4.00 4.07
N GLU A 79 -3.56 3.52 5.14
CA GLU A 79 -4.21 3.21 6.42
C GLU A 79 -3.59 4.03 7.56
N THR A 80 -4.41 4.59 8.43
CA THR A 80 -3.94 5.35 9.60
C THR A 80 -3.61 4.40 10.75
N TYR A 81 -2.31 4.19 11.00
CA TYR A 81 -1.83 3.38 12.13
C TYR A 81 -2.18 4.00 13.50
N GLN A 82 -1.91 5.29 13.67
CA GLN A 82 -2.16 6.05 14.89
C GLN A 82 -2.24 7.55 14.58
N THR A 83 -3.05 8.27 15.34
CA THR A 83 -3.22 9.72 15.22
C THR A 83 -2.57 10.43 16.41
N PHE A 84 -2.01 11.61 16.14
CA PHE A 84 -1.32 12.44 17.13
C PHE A 84 -1.84 13.87 17.08
N ASP A 85 -1.77 14.58 18.19
CA ASP A 85 -1.97 16.02 18.22
C ASP A 85 -0.77 16.78 17.63
N SER A 86 -0.87 18.11 17.55
CA SER A 86 0.22 18.94 16.99
C SER A 86 1.47 19.02 17.87
N GLU A 87 1.42 18.52 19.11
CA GLU A 87 2.55 18.43 20.03
C GLU A 87 3.24 17.06 19.96
N GLY A 88 2.67 16.11 19.20
CA GLY A 88 3.18 14.76 19.05
C GLY A 88 2.71 13.80 20.15
N ASN A 89 1.64 14.13 20.88
CA ASN A 89 1.02 13.19 21.81
C ASN A 89 -0.01 12.32 21.07
N PRO A 90 -0.04 11.00 21.31
CA PRO A 90 -1.02 10.12 20.68
C PRO A 90 -2.43 10.44 21.21
N ILE A 91 -3.41 10.52 20.30
CA ILE A 91 -4.82 10.77 20.66
C ILE A 91 -5.70 9.53 20.52
N ASP A 92 -5.19 8.47 19.86
CA ASP A 92 -5.82 7.17 19.76
C ASP A 92 -4.81 6.03 19.97
N THR A 93 -5.33 4.80 20.03
CA THR A 93 -4.53 3.59 20.17
C THR A 93 -4.01 3.10 18.83
N GLU A 94 -2.80 2.54 18.83
CA GLU A 94 -2.19 1.87 17.69
C GLU A 94 -3.08 0.79 17.06
N LYS A 95 -3.33 0.87 15.75
CA LYS A 95 -4.07 -0.13 14.98
C LYS A 95 -3.16 -1.27 14.49
N LYS A 96 -2.65 -2.07 15.43
CA LYS A 96 -1.69 -3.16 15.16
C LYS A 96 -2.20 -4.24 14.21
N SER A 97 -3.51 -4.39 14.09
CA SER A 97 -4.14 -5.36 13.19
C SER A 97 -3.77 -5.15 11.72
N ILE A 98 -3.49 -3.91 11.31
CA ILE A 98 -3.07 -3.59 9.93
C ILE A 98 -1.72 -4.27 9.63
N ILE A 99 -0.75 -4.09 10.53
CA ILE A 99 0.58 -4.70 10.42
C ILE A 99 0.45 -6.22 10.51
N GLN A 100 -0.28 -6.72 11.51
CA GLN A 100 -0.46 -8.16 11.71
C GLN A 100 -1.08 -8.85 10.50
N GLY A 101 -2.09 -8.24 9.86
CA GLY A 101 -2.74 -8.80 8.68
C GLY A 101 -1.79 -8.99 7.49
N LEU A 102 -0.81 -8.10 7.32
CA LEU A 102 0.22 -8.25 6.30
C LEU A 102 1.33 -9.22 6.73
N THR A 103 1.80 -9.16 7.97
CA THR A 103 2.88 -10.04 8.44
C THR A 103 2.44 -11.51 8.53
N ASP A 104 1.16 -11.78 8.82
CA ASP A 104 0.57 -13.12 8.77
C ASP A 104 0.60 -13.74 7.36
N LEU A 105 0.57 -12.89 6.32
CA LEU A 105 0.73 -13.29 4.91
C LEU A 105 2.21 -13.37 4.48
N GLY A 106 3.13 -13.14 5.42
CA GLY A 106 4.57 -13.18 5.23
C GLY A 106 5.13 -11.96 4.49
N TYR A 107 4.49 -10.80 4.63
CA TYR A 107 5.17 -9.51 4.37
C TYR A 107 6.09 -9.17 5.54
N GLN A 108 7.15 -8.42 5.27
CA GLN A 108 8.05 -7.91 6.30
C GLN A 108 7.67 -6.46 6.61
N PHE A 109 7.64 -6.11 7.90
CA PHE A 109 7.35 -4.76 8.34
C PHE A 109 8.66 -4.01 8.56
N ASP A 110 8.90 -2.97 7.76
CA ASP A 110 10.14 -2.18 7.79
C ASP A 110 10.25 -1.27 9.03
N GLY A 111 9.16 -1.15 9.80
CA GLY A 111 9.06 -0.28 10.97
C GLY A 111 8.45 1.08 10.63
N LEU A 112 8.12 1.85 11.66
CA LEU A 112 7.68 3.23 11.52
C LEU A 112 8.91 4.13 11.51
N THR A 113 9.13 4.85 10.42
CA THR A 113 10.30 5.73 10.30
C THR A 113 9.93 7.19 10.53
N ARG A 114 10.95 8.06 10.60
CA ARG A 114 10.80 9.52 10.66
C ARG A 114 11.63 10.14 9.54
N GLY A 115 11.26 11.35 9.13
CA GLY A 115 11.95 12.07 8.07
C GLY A 115 11.29 11.85 6.70
N TYR A 116 12.12 11.71 5.66
CA TYR A 116 11.65 11.58 4.27
C TYR A 116 12.40 10.44 3.53
N PRO A 117 12.33 9.19 4.04
CA PRO A 117 13.01 8.07 3.40
C PRO A 117 12.34 7.71 2.07
N GLY A 118 13.11 7.21 1.10
CA GLY A 118 12.57 6.76 -0.19
C GLY A 118 11.89 7.83 -1.04
N GLY A 119 11.83 9.08 -0.58
CA GLY A 119 11.09 10.14 -1.24
C GLY A 119 9.63 10.28 -0.80
N GLU A 120 9.21 9.60 0.27
CA GLU A 120 7.84 9.63 0.79
C GLU A 120 7.83 9.70 2.34
N PRO A 121 6.88 10.43 2.95
CA PRO A 121 6.77 10.50 4.40
C PRO A 121 5.81 9.45 4.96
N ASP A 122 6.19 8.80 6.07
CA ASP A 122 5.28 7.94 6.86
C ASP A 122 4.27 8.75 7.71
N TRP A 123 4.53 10.05 7.88
CA TRP A 123 3.74 10.95 8.73
C TRP A 123 3.06 12.01 7.88
N LEU A 124 1.74 12.12 8.02
CA LEU A 124 0.94 13.13 7.34
C LEU A 124 0.35 14.09 8.39
N TYR A 125 0.62 15.39 8.24
CA TYR A 125 -0.12 16.40 8.97
C TYR A 125 -1.41 16.71 8.20
N TYR A 126 -2.55 16.40 8.81
CA TYR A 126 -3.87 16.65 8.24
C TYR A 126 -4.57 17.74 9.04
N LYS A 127 -5.11 18.74 8.33
CA LYS A 127 -6.04 19.72 8.90
C LYS A 127 -7.43 19.39 8.37
N ASP A 128 -8.33 19.02 9.26
CA ASP A 128 -9.73 18.84 8.90
C ASP A 128 -10.37 20.19 8.56
N LEU A 129 -11.11 20.24 7.46
CA LEU A 129 -11.78 21.43 6.95
C LEU A 129 -13.30 21.25 6.84
N THR A 130 -13.88 20.19 7.44
CA THR A 130 -15.33 19.95 7.41
C THR A 130 -16.15 20.89 8.31
N GLU A 131 -15.70 22.11 8.56
CA GLU A 131 -16.40 23.17 9.32
C GLU A 131 -16.68 24.42 8.45
#